data_AF-X0QRF7-F1
#
_entry.id   AF-X0QRF7-F1
#
_cell.length_a   1.000
_cell.length_b   1.000
_cell.length_c   1.000
_cell.angle_alpha   90.00
_cell.angle_beta   90.00
_cell.angle_gamma   90.00
#
_symmetry.space_group_name_H-M   'P 1'
#
loop_
_entity.id
_entity.type
_entity.pdbx_description
1 polymer ?
#
loop_
_entity_poly.entity_id
_entity_poly.type
_entity_poly.pdbx_seq_one_letter_code
_entity_poly.pdbx_strand_id
1 'polypeptide(L)'
;MNSILTLQQHSAVAPIEDESTLTAEDAAETAEDFSSRFAADFDFVKSLDSTQVTLDLAGQYLQLGEYDSAKRLLNEVSIQGTSEQQNQAKVLLDRTA
;
A
#
# COMPACT_ATOMS: atom_id res chain seq x y z
N MET A 1 1.51 66.53 18.14
CA MET A 1 0.75 65.86 17.08
C MET A 1 0.25 64.52 17.64
N ASN A 2 -1.07 64.42 17.84
CA ASN A 2 -1.89 63.20 17.74
C ASN A 2 -1.36 62.24 16.64
N SER A 3 -1.46 60.91 16.66
CA SER A 3 -2.35 59.97 17.35
C SER A 3 -1.80 58.53 17.20
N ILE A 4 -2.03 57.73 18.25
CA ILE A 4 -2.53 56.33 18.28
C ILE A 4 -1.82 55.26 17.42
N LEU A 5 -1.18 54.35 18.15
CA LEU A 5 -0.88 52.96 17.79
C LEU A 5 -2.15 52.25 17.26
N THR A 6 -2.14 51.81 16.01
CA THR A 6 -3.12 50.83 15.53
C THR A 6 -2.36 49.60 15.03
N LEU A 7 -2.27 48.59 15.90
CA LEU A 7 -2.08 47.21 15.47
C LEU A 7 -3.33 46.83 14.69
N GLN A 8 -3.25 46.85 13.35
CA GLN A 8 -4.25 46.15 12.56
C GLN A 8 -3.89 44.66 12.57
N GLN A 9 -4.43 43.96 13.58
CA GLN A 9 -4.62 42.52 13.52
C GLN A 9 -5.52 42.23 12.31
N HIS A 10 -4.91 41.94 11.16
CA HIS A 10 -5.61 41.21 10.11
C HIS A 10 -5.57 39.73 10.49
N SER A 11 -6.47 39.33 11.39
CA SER A 11 -7.03 37.99 11.30
C SER A 11 -7.87 37.96 10.03
N ALA A 12 -7.20 37.79 8.88
CA ALA A 12 -7.86 37.25 7.72
C ALA A 12 -8.06 35.77 8.04
N VAL A 13 -9.18 35.46 8.71
CA VAL A 13 -9.82 34.16 8.57
C VAL A 13 -9.95 33.98 7.07
N ALA A 14 -9.09 33.14 6.49
CA ALA A 14 -9.35 32.61 5.17
C ALA A 14 -10.79 32.09 5.20
N PRO A 15 -11.66 32.47 4.25
CA PRO A 15 -12.88 31.71 4.04
C PRO A 15 -12.41 30.28 3.83
N ILE A 16 -12.57 29.46 4.86
CA ILE A 16 -12.65 28.03 4.66
C ILE A 16 -13.96 27.93 3.90
N GLU A 17 -13.87 27.91 2.58
CA GLU A 17 -14.90 27.31 1.76
C GLU A 17 -14.90 25.84 2.15
N ASP A 18 -15.52 25.56 3.30
CA ASP A 18 -16.07 24.27 3.66
C ASP A 18 -17.32 24.08 2.80
N GLU A 19 -17.12 24.15 1.50
CA GLU A 19 -17.98 23.46 0.56
C GLU A 19 -17.39 22.06 0.47
N SER A 20 -17.45 21.34 1.59
CA SER A 20 -17.92 19.98 1.54
C SER A 20 -19.33 20.03 0.95
N THR A 21 -19.41 20.28 -0.36
CA THR A 21 -20.44 19.72 -1.21
C THR A 21 -20.27 18.22 -1.12
N LEU A 22 -20.71 17.67 0.02
CA LEU A 22 -21.41 16.40 0.02
C LEU A 22 -22.59 16.66 -0.90
N THR A 23 -22.38 16.39 -2.19
CA THR A 23 -23.47 16.17 -3.10
C THR A 23 -24.41 15.24 -2.36
N ALA A 24 -25.69 15.63 -2.30
CA ALA A 24 -26.75 14.87 -1.66
C ALA A 24 -27.09 13.62 -2.49
N GLU A 25 -26.07 12.79 -2.70
CA GLU A 25 -26.11 11.41 -3.15
C GLU A 25 -25.71 10.47 -2.00
N ASP A 26 -25.74 10.96 -0.75
CA ASP A 26 -25.90 10.15 0.46
C ASP A 26 -27.34 9.57 0.49
N ALA A 27 -27.65 8.78 -0.54
CA ALA A 27 -28.62 7.71 -0.38
C ALA A 27 -28.01 6.81 0.68
N ALA A 28 -28.63 6.73 1.87
CA ALA A 28 -28.16 5.95 3.00
C ALA A 28 -27.47 4.66 2.54
N GLU A 29 -26.13 4.67 2.46
CA GLU A 29 -25.39 3.51 1.97
C GLU A 29 -25.67 2.39 2.95
N THR A 30 -26.27 1.33 2.43
CA THR A 30 -26.53 0.16 3.26
C THR A 30 -25.21 -0.52 3.60
N ALA A 31 -25.18 -1.30 4.68
CA ALA A 31 -23.99 -2.10 5.00
C ALA A 31 -23.63 -3.04 3.82
N GLU A 32 -24.63 -3.47 3.05
CA GLU A 32 -24.52 -4.26 1.84
C GLU A 32 -23.84 -3.49 0.69
N ASP A 33 -24.15 -2.22 0.49
CA ASP A 33 -23.52 -1.37 -0.53
C ASP A 33 -22.04 -1.10 -0.19
N PHE A 34 -21.75 -0.75 1.07
CA PHE A 34 -20.38 -0.56 1.55
C PHE A 34 -19.54 -1.84 1.40
N SER A 35 -20.08 -2.99 1.81
CA SER A 35 -19.40 -4.28 1.68
C SER A 35 -19.12 -4.64 0.22
N SER A 36 -20.06 -4.34 -0.69
CA SER A 36 -19.90 -4.60 -2.13
C SER A 36 -18.82 -3.71 -2.76
N ARG A 37 -18.80 -2.42 -2.42
CA ARG A 37 -17.76 -1.49 -2.89
C ARG A 37 -16.38 -1.85 -2.33
N PHE A 38 -16.31 -2.16 -1.04
CA PHE A 38 -15.10 -2.62 -0.38
C PHE A 38 -14.57 -3.91 -1.03
N ALA A 39 -15.42 -4.92 -1.25
CA ALA A 39 -15.02 -6.17 -1.90
C ALA A 39 -14.52 -5.95 -3.33
N ALA A 40 -15.11 -5.01 -4.07
CA ALA A 40 -14.66 -4.64 -5.41
C ALA A 40 -13.28 -3.96 -5.40
N ASP A 41 -12.99 -3.12 -4.40
CA ASP A 41 -11.70 -2.44 -4.29
C ASP A 41 -10.54 -3.41 -3.95
N PHE A 42 -10.82 -4.55 -3.32
CA PHE A 42 -9.82 -5.58 -3.01
C PHE A 42 -9.76 -6.73 -4.03
N ASP A 43 -10.51 -6.66 -5.13
CA ASP A 43 -10.55 -7.75 -6.12
C ASP A 43 -9.17 -8.04 -6.73
N PHE A 44 -8.29 -7.03 -6.82
CA PHE A 44 -6.91 -7.18 -7.27
C PHE A 44 -6.07 -8.16 -6.42
N VAL A 45 -6.38 -8.30 -5.13
CA VAL A 45 -5.62 -9.21 -4.24
C VAL A 45 -5.87 -10.66 -4.62
N LYS A 46 -7.04 -10.97 -5.20
CA LYS A 46 -7.40 -12.34 -5.59
C LYS A 46 -6.61 -12.82 -6.82
N SER A 47 -6.16 -11.91 -7.68
CA SER A 47 -5.35 -12.22 -8.85
C SER A 47 -3.86 -12.00 -8.61
N LEU A 48 -3.48 -11.51 -7.42
CA LEU A 48 -2.08 -11.31 -7.06
C LEU A 48 -1.38 -12.66 -6.95
N ASP A 49 -0.29 -12.82 -7.68
CA ASP A 49 0.62 -13.94 -7.49
C ASP A 49 1.43 -13.71 -6.22
N SER A 50 0.94 -14.21 -5.09
CA SER A 50 1.60 -14.08 -3.81
C SER A 50 3.00 -14.72 -3.81
N THR A 51 3.19 -15.80 -4.57
CA THR A 51 4.48 -16.48 -4.65
C THR A 51 5.50 -15.66 -5.41
N GLN A 52 5.07 -14.95 -6.46
CA GLN A 52 5.93 -13.99 -7.15
C GLN A 52 6.36 -12.85 -6.22
N VAL A 53 5.43 -12.29 -5.43
CA VAL A 53 5.76 -11.26 -4.44
C VAL A 53 6.79 -11.77 -3.42
N THR A 54 6.63 -13.00 -2.94
CA THR A 54 7.60 -13.64 -2.03
C THR A 54 8.97 -13.80 -2.69
N LEU A 55 9.01 -14.19 -3.96
CA LEU A 55 10.25 -14.35 -4.72
C LEU A 55 10.98 -13.01 -4.92
N ASP A 56 10.24 -11.94 -5.23
CA ASP A 56 10.78 -10.58 -5.38
C ASP A 56 11.32 -10.06 -4.04
N LEU A 57 10.62 -10.33 -2.93
CA LEU A 57 11.08 -9.99 -1.58
C LEU A 57 12.35 -10.75 -1.19
N ALA A 58 12.45 -12.04 -1.53
CA ALA A 58 13.67 -12.81 -1.32
C ALA A 58 14.86 -12.22 -2.10
N GLY A 59 14.63 -11.78 -3.34
CA GLY A 59 15.62 -11.07 -4.15
C GLY A 59 16.13 -9.79 -3.48
N GLN A 60 15.25 -9.02 -2.82
CA GLN A 60 15.65 -7.83 -2.06
C GLN A 60 16.50 -8.19 -0.83
N TYR A 61 16.14 -9.23 -0.09
CA TYR A 61 16.97 -9.69 1.04
C TYR A 61 18.38 -10.14 0.61
N LEU A 62 18.51 -10.76 -0.57
CA LEU A 62 19.83 -11.08 -1.13
C LEU A 62 20.68 -9.83 -1.38
N GLN A 63 20.07 -8.74 -1.85
CA GLN A 63 20.77 -7.47 -2.10
C GLN A 63 21.23 -6.82 -0.80
N LEU A 64 20.49 -7.02 0.29
CA LEU A 64 20.82 -6.51 1.62
C LEU A 64 21.83 -7.38 2.39
N GLY A 65 22.20 -8.55 1.86
CA GLY A 65 23.07 -9.51 2.54
C GLY A 65 22.37 -10.32 3.63
N GLU A 66 21.04 -10.24 3.72
CA GLU A 66 20.20 -10.97 4.66
C GLU A 66 19.90 -12.39 4.16
N TYR A 67 20.96 -13.19 3.97
CA TYR A 67 20.89 -14.48 3.27
C TYR A 67 20.00 -15.51 3.97
N ASP A 68 19.99 -15.55 5.32
CA ASP A 68 19.12 -16.45 6.06
C ASP A 68 17.63 -16.16 5.84
N SER A 69 17.28 -14.87 5.77
CA SER A 69 15.91 -14.43 5.50
C SER A 69 15.52 -14.72 4.06
N ALA A 70 16.40 -14.43 3.09
CA ALA A 70 16.19 -14.81 1.69
C ALA A 70 15.99 -16.31 1.54
N LYS A 71 16.84 -17.13 2.17
CA LYS A 71 16.78 -18.60 2.08
C LYS A 71 15.46 -19.16 2.58
N ARG A 72 14.89 -18.63 3.68
CA ARG A 72 13.56 -19.07 4.16
C ARG A 72 12.48 -18.82 3.12
N LEU A 73 12.43 -17.61 2.55
CA LEU A 73 11.44 -17.26 1.53
C LEU A 73 11.62 -18.06 0.23
N LEU A 74 12.85 -18.31 -0.21
CA LEU A 74 13.11 -19.11 -1.41
C LEU A 74 12.71 -20.58 -1.23
N ASN A 75 12.84 -21.13 -0.02
CA ASN A 75 12.33 -22.47 0.29
C ASN A 75 10.79 -22.51 0.27
N GLU A 76 10.14 -21.43 0.69
CA GLU A 76 8.68 -21.30 0.58
C GLU A 76 8.24 -21.31 -0.90
N VAL A 77 8.88 -20.50 -1.74
CA VAL A 77 8.65 -20.47 -3.19
C VAL A 77 8.90 -21.84 -3.84
N SER A 78 9.92 -22.55 -3.39
CA SER A 78 10.25 -23.90 -3.90
C SER A 78 9.15 -24.93 -3.65
N ILE A 79 8.29 -24.71 -2.66
CA ILE A 79 7.18 -25.60 -2.31
C ILE A 79 5.86 -25.14 -2.96
N GLN A 80 5.60 -23.82 -2.93
CA GLN A 80 4.29 -23.26 -3.28
C GLN A 80 4.21 -22.71 -4.71
N GLY A 81 5.36 -22.42 -5.34
CA GLY A 81 5.42 -21.77 -6.64
C GLY A 81 5.13 -22.68 -7.82
N THR A 82 4.89 -22.04 -8.96
CA THR A 82 4.89 -22.71 -10.27
C THR A 82 6.28 -23.25 -10.60
N SER A 83 6.38 -24.15 -11.59
CA SER A 83 7.68 -24.70 -12.01
C SER A 83 8.69 -23.61 -12.42
N GLU A 84 8.22 -22.53 -13.03
CA GLU A 84 9.04 -21.35 -13.36
C GLU A 84 9.62 -20.71 -12.09
N GLN A 85 8.76 -20.40 -11.12
CA GLN A 85 9.14 -19.78 -9.85
C GLN A 85 10.04 -20.69 -8.99
N GLN A 86 9.78 -21.99 -8.98
CA GLN A 86 10.64 -22.97 -8.30
C GLN A 86 12.05 -23.00 -8.91
N ASN A 87 12.15 -22.94 -10.25
CA ASN A 87 13.44 -22.86 -10.92
C ASN A 87 14.16 -21.53 -10.61
N GLN A 88 13.45 -20.41 -10.61
CA GLN A 88 14.01 -19.12 -10.21
C GLN A 88 14.49 -19.14 -8.75
N ALA A 89 13.70 -19.72 -7.83
CA ALA A 89 14.07 -19.86 -6.43
C ALA A 89 15.32 -20.71 -6.25
N LYS A 90 15.47 -21.80 -7.02
CA LYS A 90 16.66 -22.64 -7.02
C LYS A 90 17.91 -21.86 -7.43
N VAL A 91 17.83 -21.07 -8.50
CA VAL A 91 18.96 -20.23 -8.96
C VAL A 91 19.34 -19.19 -7.89
N LEU A 92 18.35 -18.62 -7.20
CA LEU A 92 18.61 -17.66 -6.13
C LEU A 92 19.16 -18.32 -4.85
N LEU A 93 18.78 -19.57 -4.54
CA LEU A 93 19.31 -20.32 -3.40
C LEU A 93 20.82 -20.57 -3.53
N ASP A 94 21.31 -20.79 -4.74
CA ASP A 94 22.75 -20.94 -5.01
C ASP A 94 23.56 -19.68 -4.65
N ARG A 95 22.89 -18.52 -4.50
CA ARG A 95 23.50 -17.24 -4.09
C ARG A 95 23.43 -17.00 -2.57
N THR A 96 22.82 -17.91 -1.81
CA THR A 96 22.75 -17.87 -0.34
C THR A 96 23.80 -18.77 0.34
N ALA A 97 24.62 -19.47 -0.46
CA ALA A 97 25.58 -20.48 -0.02
C ALA A 97 26.95 -19.89 0.38
#